data_AF-A0A953ZBK0-F1
#
_entry.id   AF-A0A953ZBK0-F1
#
_cell.length_a   1.000
_cell.length_b   1.000
_cell.length_c   1.000
_cell.angle_alpha   90.00
_cell.angle_beta   90.00
_cell.angle_gamma   90.00
#
_symmetry.space_group_name_H-M   'P 1'
#
loop_
_entity.id
_entity.type
_entity.pdbx_description
1 polymer ?
#
loop_
_entity_poly.entity_id
_entity_poly.type
_entity_poly.pdbx_seq_one_letter_code
_entity_poly.pdbx_strand_id
1 'polypeptide(L)'
;SNNARLRSAQEYEHNPSMDSIYVMSMLFMGKADLNDKNIKTLSRVCIEKDFLPQWDQYKIDYYYWYYASLALYQVGGSVWKTWEKAMSSTLLDNQRGYTELDKKNNHVSKEALDEHGSWDAVDAWGSAGGRVYSTAINCLTLEVYYRYLRLEGDGH
;
A
#
# COMPACT_ATOMS: atom_id res chain seq x y z
N SER A 1 12.64 9.28 -10.81
CA SER A 1 11.17 9.49 -10.80
C SER A 1 10.87 10.57 -9.76
N ASN A 2 10.12 11.62 -10.10
CA ASN A 2 9.79 12.75 -9.20
C ASN A 2 8.68 12.42 -8.17
N ASN A 3 8.25 11.16 -8.10
CA ASN A 3 7.08 10.72 -7.33
C ASN A 3 7.42 10.14 -5.95
N ALA A 4 8.70 10.02 -5.59
CA ALA A 4 9.09 9.57 -4.25
C ALA A 4 8.63 10.58 -3.19
N ARG A 5 8.04 10.08 -2.11
CA ARG A 5 7.76 10.85 -0.87
C ARG A 5 9.03 11.18 -0.07
N LEU A 6 10.18 10.69 -0.54
CA LEU A 6 11.51 10.92 0.03
C LEU A 6 12.37 11.71 -0.97
N ARG A 7 12.43 13.03 -0.79
CA ARG A 7 13.16 13.98 -1.64
C ARG A 7 14.22 14.77 -0.86
N SER A 8 14.21 14.73 0.48
CA SER A 8 15.20 15.42 1.31
C SER A 8 15.41 14.77 2.68
N ALA A 9 16.51 15.11 3.36
CA ALA A 9 16.81 14.62 4.72
C ALA A 9 15.75 15.04 5.76
N GLN A 10 15.06 16.17 5.54
CA GLN A 10 13.95 16.63 6.39
C GLN A 10 12.67 15.79 6.20
N GLU A 11 12.47 15.21 5.01
CA GLU A 11 11.36 14.30 4.75
C GLU A 11 11.54 12.93 5.41
N TYR A 12 12.72 12.63 5.97
CA TYR A 12 12.92 11.44 6.80
C TYR A 12 12.30 11.56 8.19
N GLU A 13 12.13 12.77 8.73
CA GLU A 13 11.54 12.96 10.07
C GLU A 13 10.04 12.62 10.13
N HIS A 14 9.33 12.69 8.99
CA HIS A 14 7.91 12.37 8.88
C HIS A 14 7.65 11.52 7.63
N ASN A 15 8.16 10.28 7.65
CA ASN A 15 7.97 9.34 6.57
C ASN A 15 6.98 8.22 6.97
N PRO A 16 5.74 8.23 6.45
CA PRO A 16 4.74 7.24 6.84
C PRO A 16 5.13 5.80 6.42
N SER A 17 6.04 5.62 5.46
CA SER A 17 6.64 4.33 5.13
C SER A 17 7.53 3.80 6.24
N MET A 18 8.38 4.66 6.81
CA MET A 18 9.24 4.26 7.93
C MET A 18 8.42 4.05 9.19
N ASP A 19 7.39 4.87 9.43
CA ASP A 19 6.44 4.70 10.53
C ASP A 19 5.70 3.35 10.43
N SER A 20 5.24 2.99 9.23
CA SER A 20 4.57 1.71 8.97
C SER A 20 5.52 0.53 9.21
N ILE A 21 6.75 0.62 8.71
CA ILE A 21 7.77 -0.41 8.92
C ILE A 21 8.11 -0.55 10.41
N TYR A 22 8.20 0.57 11.14
CA TYR A 22 8.41 0.56 12.59
C TYR A 22 7.26 -0.16 13.30
N VAL A 23 6.01 0.23 13.04
CA VAL A 23 4.82 -0.39 13.66
C VAL A 23 4.78 -1.88 13.36
N MET A 24 4.93 -2.27 12.10
CA MET A 24 4.94 -3.67 11.68
C MET A 24 6.04 -4.46 12.40
N SER A 25 7.28 -3.95 12.39
CA SER A 25 8.44 -4.63 12.97
C SER A 25 8.28 -4.81 14.48
N MET A 26 7.86 -3.77 15.19
CA MET A 26 7.70 -3.81 16.65
C MET A 26 6.62 -4.81 17.08
N LEU A 27 5.50 -4.86 16.35
CA LEU A 27 4.44 -5.83 16.60
C LEU A 27 4.90 -7.27 16.27
N PHE A 28 5.51 -7.49 15.10
CA PHE A 28 5.94 -8.83 14.67
C PHE A 28 7.07 -9.40 15.54
N MET A 29 7.94 -8.54 16.06
CA MET A 29 9.02 -8.94 16.95
C MET A 29 8.58 -9.08 18.42
N GLY A 30 7.30 -8.83 18.74
CA GLY A 30 6.79 -8.82 20.11
C GLY A 30 7.51 -7.80 21.00
N LYS A 31 7.98 -6.68 20.43
CA LYS A 31 8.69 -5.61 21.14
C LYS A 31 7.77 -4.47 21.58
N ALA A 32 6.56 -4.42 21.04
CA ALA A 32 5.48 -3.55 21.48
C ALA A 32 4.15 -4.30 21.30
N ASP A 33 3.12 -3.83 22.00
CA ASP A 33 1.75 -4.33 21.87
C ASP A 33 0.81 -3.25 21.30
N LEU A 34 -0.47 -3.58 21.18
CA LEU A 34 -1.49 -2.64 20.70
C LEU A 34 -1.78 -1.49 21.69
N ASN A 35 -1.28 -1.56 22.93
CA ASN A 35 -1.46 -0.51 23.93
C ASN A 35 -0.37 0.56 23.88
N ASP A 36 0.79 0.23 23.32
CA ASP A 36 1.92 1.13 23.15
C ASP A 36 1.55 2.46 22.48
N LYS A 37 2.05 3.55 23.06
CA LYS A 37 1.72 4.92 22.64
C LYS A 37 2.26 5.24 21.24
N ASN A 38 3.44 4.74 20.89
CA ASN A 38 4.04 4.93 19.57
C ASN A 38 3.27 4.15 18.52
N ILE A 39 2.91 2.89 18.81
CA ILE A 39 2.05 2.08 17.92
C ILE A 39 0.75 2.83 17.60
N LYS A 40 0.06 3.34 18.63
CA LYS A 40 -1.19 4.11 18.44
C LYS A 40 -0.98 5.41 17.67
N THR A 41 0.08 6.15 17.98
CA THR A 41 0.35 7.47 17.36
C THR A 41 0.71 7.31 15.89
N LEU A 42 1.70 6.47 15.58
CA LEU A 42 2.20 6.29 14.21
C LEU A 42 1.14 5.65 13.30
N SER A 43 0.33 4.73 13.83
CA SER A 43 -0.78 4.15 13.07
C SER A 43 -1.85 5.19 12.71
N ARG A 44 -2.07 6.20 13.57
CA ARG A 44 -3.00 7.30 13.26
C ARG A 44 -2.46 8.24 12.20
N VAL A 45 -1.16 8.51 12.20
CA VAL A 45 -0.51 9.31 11.15
C VAL A 45 -0.76 8.67 9.78
N CYS A 46 -0.61 7.35 9.66
CA CYS A 46 -0.80 6.64 8.39
C CYS A 46 -2.20 6.83 7.76
N ILE A 47 -3.24 7.15 8.54
CA ILE A 47 -4.61 7.37 8.05
C ILE A 47 -4.99 8.85 7.93
N GLU A 48 -4.05 9.77 8.12
CA GLU A 48 -4.28 11.17 7.80
C GLU A 48 -4.54 11.35 6.30
N LYS A 49 -5.30 12.39 5.96
CA LYS A 49 -5.81 12.60 4.60
C LYS A 49 -4.72 12.57 3.53
N ASP A 50 -3.54 13.11 3.82
CA ASP A 50 -2.42 13.15 2.85
C ASP A 50 -1.66 11.82 2.76
N PHE A 51 -1.83 10.94 3.73
CA PHE A 51 -1.17 9.65 3.79
C PHE A 51 -2.07 8.47 3.43
N LEU A 52 -3.37 8.67 3.25
CA LEU A 52 -4.23 7.63 2.67
C LEU A 52 -3.88 7.37 1.19
N PRO A 53 -4.02 6.11 0.71
CA PRO A 53 -3.87 5.78 -0.70
C PRO A 53 -4.75 6.66 -1.57
N GLN A 54 -4.12 7.26 -2.58
CA GLN A 54 -4.70 8.19 -3.53
C GLN A 54 -4.01 7.98 -4.87
N TRP A 55 -4.78 7.92 -5.95
CA TRP A 55 -4.24 7.86 -7.31
C TRP A 55 -3.86 9.26 -7.83
N ASP A 56 -2.93 9.89 -7.12
CA ASP A 56 -2.32 11.18 -7.46
C ASP A 56 -0.84 10.92 -7.76
N GLN A 57 -0.35 11.37 -8.92
CA GLN A 57 1.01 11.16 -9.41
C GLN A 57 2.09 11.37 -8.33
N TYR A 58 1.94 12.36 -7.45
CA TYR A 58 2.94 12.66 -6.42
C TYR A 58 2.71 11.94 -5.09
N LYS A 59 1.63 11.17 -4.97
CA LYS A 59 1.25 10.43 -3.77
C LYS A 59 1.22 8.91 -3.96
N ILE A 60 1.28 8.41 -5.21
CA ILE A 60 1.36 6.98 -5.51
C ILE A 60 2.70 6.42 -5.03
N ASP A 61 2.61 5.53 -4.05
CA ASP A 61 3.76 4.85 -3.46
C ASP A 61 3.34 3.42 -3.08
N TYR A 62 3.55 2.47 -3.99
CA TYR A 62 3.12 1.08 -3.78
C TYR A 62 3.88 0.41 -2.64
N TYR A 63 5.15 0.81 -2.43
CA TYR A 63 5.97 0.32 -1.35
C TYR A 63 5.38 0.72 0.00
N TYR A 64 5.05 2.00 0.16
CA TYR A 64 4.34 2.49 1.34
C TYR A 64 3.02 1.75 1.56
N TRP A 65 2.20 1.63 0.52
CA TRP A 65 0.87 1.03 0.65
C TRP A 65 0.92 -0.41 1.13
N TYR A 66 1.94 -1.17 0.70
CA TYR A 66 2.17 -2.53 1.17
C TYR A 66 2.51 -2.60 2.66
N TYR A 67 3.52 -1.86 3.12
CA TYR A 67 3.94 -1.90 4.53
C TYR A 67 2.91 -1.29 5.48
N ALA A 68 2.23 -0.22 5.08
CA ALA A 68 1.12 0.33 5.84
C ALA A 68 -0.03 -0.67 5.95
N SER A 69 -0.33 -1.42 4.89
CA SER A 69 -1.35 -2.46 4.96
C SER A 69 -0.96 -3.58 5.94
N LEU A 70 0.30 -4.04 5.93
CA LEU A 70 0.80 -5.01 6.93
C LEU A 70 0.67 -4.48 8.35
N ALA A 71 1.13 -3.26 8.61
CA ALA A 71 1.11 -2.64 9.94
C ALA A 71 -0.33 -2.43 10.45
N LEU A 72 -1.15 -1.76 9.66
CA LEU A 72 -2.48 -1.33 10.07
C LEU A 72 -3.47 -2.49 10.15
N TYR A 73 -3.27 -3.56 9.36
CA TYR A 73 -4.07 -4.78 9.52
C TYR A 73 -3.92 -5.40 10.91
N GLN A 74 -2.69 -5.40 11.44
CA GLN A 74 -2.38 -5.90 12.78
C GLN A 74 -2.95 -5.00 13.87
N VAL A 75 -2.85 -3.68 13.69
CA VAL A 75 -3.46 -2.70 14.59
C VAL A 75 -4.99 -2.83 14.62
N GLY A 76 -5.60 -3.10 13.47
CA GLY A 76 -7.03 -3.34 13.37
C GLY A 76 -7.89 -2.10 13.66
N GLY A 77 -9.09 -2.34 14.17
CA GLY A 77 -10.00 -1.28 14.61
C GLY A 77 -10.42 -0.30 13.52
N SER A 78 -10.67 0.95 13.91
CA SER A 78 -11.05 2.03 12.99
C SER A 78 -9.91 2.43 12.06
N VAL A 79 -8.66 2.34 12.51
CA VAL A 79 -7.48 2.66 11.70
C VAL A 79 -7.41 1.75 10.48
N TRP A 80 -7.53 0.42 10.70
CA TRP A 80 -7.59 -0.54 9.59
C TRP A 80 -8.76 -0.27 8.65
N LYS A 81 -9.97 -0.04 9.16
CA LYS A 81 -11.16 0.18 8.32
C LYS A 81 -11.03 1.42 7.43
N THR A 82 -10.46 2.51 7.96
CA THR A 82 -10.22 3.73 7.18
C THR A 82 -9.17 3.47 6.10
N TRP A 83 -8.08 2.80 6.45
CA TRP A 83 -7.01 2.47 5.52
C TRP A 83 -7.47 1.50 4.42
N GLU A 84 -8.03 0.36 4.80
CA GLU A 84 -8.44 -0.71 3.89
C GLU A 84 -9.39 -0.18 2.83
N LYS A 85 -10.41 0.59 3.21
CA LYS A 85 -11.36 1.19 2.26
C LYS A 85 -10.67 2.08 1.23
N ALA A 86 -9.73 2.92 1.66
CA ALA A 86 -9.00 3.80 0.76
C ALA A 86 -8.03 3.02 -0.15
N MET A 87 -7.33 2.04 0.43
CA MET A 87 -6.39 1.16 -0.28
C MET A 87 -7.08 0.32 -1.35
N SER A 88 -8.16 -0.40 -0.98
CA SER A 88 -8.84 -1.32 -1.89
C SER A 88 -9.55 -0.57 -3.01
N SER A 89 -10.25 0.52 -2.72
CA SER A 89 -10.83 1.39 -3.78
C SER A 89 -9.73 1.90 -4.71
N THR A 90 -8.66 2.48 -4.17
CA THR A 90 -7.58 3.05 -5.00
C THR A 90 -6.94 2.00 -5.92
N LEU A 91 -6.65 0.79 -5.41
CA LEU A 91 -6.03 -0.24 -6.22
C LEU A 91 -7.02 -0.84 -7.23
N LEU A 92 -8.24 -1.18 -6.82
CA LEU A 92 -9.21 -1.83 -7.71
C LEU A 92 -9.68 -0.89 -8.82
N ASP A 93 -9.92 0.39 -8.50
CA ASP A 93 -10.38 1.39 -9.48
C ASP A 93 -9.30 1.70 -10.54
N ASN A 94 -8.03 1.42 -10.23
CA ASN A 94 -6.89 1.69 -11.11
C ASN A 94 -6.17 0.43 -11.59
N GLN A 95 -6.78 -0.75 -11.38
CA GLN A 95 -6.32 -1.98 -12.02
C GLN A 95 -6.59 -1.88 -13.52
N ARG A 96 -5.60 -2.27 -14.34
CA ARG A 96 -5.68 -2.16 -15.79
C ARG A 96 -6.81 -3.03 -16.35
N GLY A 97 -7.93 -2.39 -16.70
CA GLY A 97 -9.05 -3.03 -17.38
C GLY A 97 -8.79 -3.22 -18.87
N TYR A 98 -9.83 -3.57 -19.64
CA TYR A 98 -9.80 -3.58 -21.11
C TYR A 98 -10.52 -2.34 -21.65
N THR A 99 -9.84 -1.54 -22.46
CA THR A 99 -10.30 -0.19 -22.87
C THR A 99 -10.64 -0.12 -24.36
N GLU A 100 -11.30 0.97 -24.79
CA GLU A 100 -11.52 1.25 -26.22
C GLU A 100 -10.22 1.46 -27.00
N LEU A 101 -9.14 1.90 -26.34
CA LEU A 101 -7.84 2.04 -27.00
C LEU A 101 -7.26 0.66 -27.36
N ASP A 102 -7.46 -0.34 -26.50
CA ASP A 102 -6.98 -1.71 -26.74
C ASP A 102 -7.66 -2.34 -27.95
N LYS A 103 -8.99 -2.13 -28.06
CA LYS A 103 -9.77 -2.56 -29.23
C LYS A 103 -9.25 -1.94 -30.53
N LYS A 104 -8.88 -0.65 -30.49
CA LYS A 104 -8.34 0.07 -31.66
C LYS A 104 -6.93 -0.40 -32.04
N ASN A 105 -6.15 -0.87 -31.08
CA ASN A 105 -4.80 -1.42 -31.30
C ASN A 105 -4.81 -2.91 -31.67
N ASN A 106 -5.95 -3.44 -32.14
CA ASN A 106 -6.12 -4.84 -32.57
C ASN A 106 -5.91 -5.89 -31.47
N HIS A 107 -6.03 -5.53 -30.19
CA HIS A 107 -6.15 -6.56 -29.15
C HIS A 107 -7.51 -7.26 -29.30
N VAL A 108 -7.49 -8.57 -29.47
CA VAL A 108 -8.66 -9.36 -29.88
C VAL A 108 -9.66 -9.52 -28.72
N SER A 109 -9.18 -9.55 -27.48
CA SER A 109 -10.00 -9.65 -26.28
C SER A 109 -9.21 -9.19 -25.04
N LYS A 110 -9.88 -9.13 -23.88
CA LYS A 110 -9.22 -8.84 -22.60
C LYS A 110 -8.22 -9.93 -22.21
N GLU A 111 -8.48 -11.19 -22.56
CA GLU A 111 -7.60 -12.33 -22.29
C GLU A 111 -6.33 -12.30 -23.13
N ALA A 112 -6.37 -11.64 -24.28
CA ALA A 112 -5.22 -11.46 -25.16
C ALA A 112 -4.40 -10.19 -24.83
N LEU A 113 -4.80 -9.41 -23.81
CA LEU A 113 -4.07 -8.23 -23.37
C LEU A 113 -3.18 -8.61 -22.18
N ASP A 114 -1.87 -8.64 -22.41
CA ASP A 114 -0.87 -9.00 -21.37
C ASP A 114 -0.92 -8.09 -20.13
N GLU A 115 -1.39 -6.85 -20.29
CA GLU A 115 -1.49 -5.89 -19.20
C GLU A 115 -2.81 -6.02 -18.41
N HIS A 116 -3.78 -6.81 -18.87
CA HIS A 116 -5.08 -6.90 -18.24
C HIS A 116 -4.98 -7.47 -16.82
N GLY A 117 -5.49 -6.74 -15.83
CA GLY A 117 -5.37 -7.08 -14.41
C GLY A 117 -4.07 -6.63 -13.73
N SER A 118 -3.15 -6.00 -14.45
CA SER A 118 -1.91 -5.45 -13.89
C SER A 118 -2.10 -4.03 -13.33
N TRP A 119 -1.05 -3.47 -12.74
CA TRP A 119 -0.97 -2.03 -12.43
C TRP A 119 0.19 -1.39 -13.18
N ASP A 120 -0.03 -0.16 -13.67
CA ASP A 120 1.00 0.62 -14.34
C ASP A 120 2.15 0.99 -13.40
N ALA A 121 3.36 1.09 -13.93
CA ALA A 121 4.57 1.41 -13.17
C ALA A 121 4.72 2.92 -12.89
N VAL A 122 3.70 3.51 -12.27
CA VAL A 122 3.56 4.97 -12.06
C VAL A 122 4.01 5.45 -10.68
N ASP A 123 4.34 4.54 -9.77
CA ASP A 123 4.84 4.88 -8.44
C ASP A 123 6.30 5.37 -8.46
N ALA A 124 6.78 5.79 -7.30
CA ALA A 124 8.17 6.24 -7.11
C ALA A 124 9.23 5.23 -7.58
N TRP A 125 8.92 3.94 -7.47
CA TRP A 125 9.86 2.83 -7.70
C TRP A 125 9.64 2.13 -9.05
N GLY A 126 8.59 2.51 -9.78
CA GLY A 126 8.17 1.89 -11.03
C GLY A 126 9.21 1.95 -12.15
N SER A 127 10.06 2.99 -12.19
CA SER A 127 11.13 3.08 -13.19
C SER A 127 12.20 1.99 -13.06
N ALA A 128 12.37 1.42 -11.85
CA ALA A 128 13.30 0.32 -11.61
C ALA A 128 12.63 -1.05 -11.69
N GLY A 129 11.42 -1.18 -11.14
CA GLY A 129 10.72 -2.47 -11.05
C GLY A 129 9.80 -2.81 -12.23
N GLY A 130 9.33 -1.80 -12.96
CA GLY A 130 8.37 -1.96 -14.06
C GLY A 130 7.02 -2.56 -13.62
N ARG A 131 6.21 -2.93 -14.62
CA ARG A 131 4.85 -3.48 -14.43
C ARG A 131 4.81 -4.74 -13.58
N VAL A 132 5.85 -5.58 -13.65
CA VAL A 132 5.95 -6.82 -12.86
C VAL A 132 6.02 -6.51 -11.37
N TYR A 133 6.90 -5.60 -10.94
CA TYR A 133 6.97 -5.14 -9.56
C TYR A 133 5.64 -4.54 -9.11
N SER A 134 5.09 -3.58 -9.88
CA SER A 134 3.85 -2.89 -9.54
C SER A 134 2.68 -3.84 -9.38
N THR A 135 2.60 -4.85 -10.24
CA THR A 135 1.57 -5.88 -10.15
C THR A 135 1.78 -6.78 -8.93
N ALA A 136 3.00 -7.28 -8.73
CA ALA A 136 3.31 -8.16 -7.61
C ALA A 136 3.02 -7.49 -6.27
N ILE A 137 3.51 -6.27 -6.04
CA ILE A 137 3.33 -5.57 -4.77
C ILE A 137 1.87 -5.20 -4.50
N ASN A 138 1.09 -4.83 -5.52
CA ASN A 138 -0.32 -4.50 -5.36
C ASN A 138 -1.18 -5.74 -5.11
N CYS A 139 -0.87 -6.88 -5.75
CA CYS A 139 -1.48 -8.17 -5.40
C CYS A 139 -1.19 -8.52 -3.93
N LEU A 140 0.08 -8.45 -3.51
CA LEU A 140 0.47 -8.72 -2.12
C LEU A 140 -0.26 -7.80 -1.12
N THR A 141 -0.48 -6.54 -1.50
CA THR A 141 -1.18 -5.55 -0.69
C THR A 141 -2.66 -5.91 -0.51
N LEU A 142 -3.35 -6.27 -1.59
CA LEU A 142 -4.76 -6.71 -1.55
C LEU A 142 -4.96 -8.02 -0.79
N GLU A 143 -3.93 -8.85 -0.70
CA GLU A 143 -3.98 -10.15 -0.04
C GLU A 143 -3.59 -10.14 1.45
N VAL A 144 -3.12 -9.00 2.00
CA VAL A 144 -2.59 -8.93 3.38
C VAL A 144 -3.52 -9.58 4.40
N TYR A 145 -4.81 -9.26 4.35
CA TYR A 145 -5.79 -9.73 5.32
C TYR A 145 -6.31 -11.15 5.06
N TYR A 146 -5.95 -11.77 3.94
CA TYR A 146 -6.16 -13.19 3.66
C TYR A 146 -4.95 -14.05 4.01
N ARG A 147 -3.74 -13.47 3.97
CA ARG A 147 -2.47 -14.19 4.18
C ARG A 147 -1.97 -14.17 5.61
N TYR A 148 -2.26 -13.11 6.35
CA TYR A 148 -1.82 -12.97 7.73
C TYR A 148 -2.99 -13.13 8.67
N LEU A 149 -2.82 -13.98 9.69
CA LEU A 149 -3.66 -13.90 10.88
C LEU A 149 -3.29 -12.63 11.64
N ARG A 150 -4.28 -12.04 12.33
CA ARG A 150 -3.98 -10.99 13.29
C ARG A 150 -3.14 -11.59 14.42
N LEU A 151 -2.14 -10.85 14.87
CA LEU A 151 -1.41 -11.17 16.08
C LEU A 151 -2.42 -11.30 17.22
N GLU A 152 -2.43 -12.45 17.88
CA GLU A 152 -3.20 -12.63 19.09
C GLU A 152 -2.60 -11.71 20.16
N GLY A 153 -3.45 -10.92 20.82
CA GLY A 153 -3.01 -10.20 22.00
C GLY A 153 -2.79 -11.23 23.10
N ASP A 154 -1.54 -11.37 23.57
CA ASP A 154 -1.21 -12.22 24.71
C ASP A 154 -2.17 -11.90 25.86
N GLY A 155 -3.12 -12.80 26.08
CA GLY A 155 -3.97 -12.81 27.24
C GLY A 155 -3.19 -13.41 28.40
N HIS A 156 -2.36 -12.60 29.06
CA HIS A 156 -1.80 -12.88 30.39
C HIS A 156 -1.93 -11.66 31.29
#